data_AF-A0A962V4V2-F1
#
_entry.id   AF-A0A962V4V2-F1
#
_cell.length_a   1.000
_cell.length_b   1.000
_cell.length_c   1.000
_cell.angle_alpha   90.00
_cell.angle_beta   90.00
_cell.angle_gamma   90.00
#
_symmetry.space_group_name_H-M   'P 1'
#
loop_
_entity.id
_entity.type
_entity.pdbx_description
1 polymer ?
#
loop_
_entity_poly.entity_id
_entity_poly.type
_entity_poly.pdbx_seq_one_letter_code
_entity_poly.pdbx_strand_id
1 'polypeptide(L)'
;SSPWVRWEGELRSTRRVIPFDVLVCPGMYLAGMYPCLGWIAETQERVRVVQKTATISYAKLQDSARIAYGRFIYAMQHIGHSAEDIVNQLIRTDKLPKRLILPLLPSYTNEVLAHG
;
A
#
# COMPACT_ATOMS: atom_id res chain seq x y z
N SER A 1 35.18 -28.72 22.07
CA SER A 1 34.20 -27.72 21.57
C SER A 1 33.85 -28.09 20.15
N SER A 2 32.57 -28.26 19.82
CA SER A 2 32.15 -28.55 18.44
C SER A 2 31.95 -27.23 17.67
N PRO A 3 32.28 -27.18 16.37
CA PRO A 3 32.26 -25.96 15.56
C PRO A 3 30.85 -25.63 15.01
N TRP A 4 29.78 -25.85 15.79
CA TRP A 4 28.42 -25.59 15.30
C TRP A 4 28.13 -24.10 15.23
N VAL A 5 27.71 -23.64 14.04
CA VAL A 5 27.29 -22.26 13.78
C VAL A 5 25.81 -22.26 13.38
N ARG A 6 25.01 -21.42 14.06
CA ARG A 6 23.59 -21.21 13.74
C ARG A 6 23.45 -19.96 12.88
N TRP A 7 22.70 -20.11 11.78
CA TRP A 7 22.35 -19.01 10.88
C TRP A 7 20.84 -18.77 10.97
N GLU A 8 20.45 -17.51 11.08
CA GLU A 8 19.05 -17.10 11.23
C GLU A 8 18.69 -16.03 10.21
N GLY A 9 17.48 -16.14 9.66
CA GLY A 9 16.91 -15.14 8.77
C GLY A 9 15.69 -14.46 9.40
N GLU A 10 15.62 -13.13 9.32
CA GLU A 10 14.51 -12.35 9.89
C GLU A 10 13.50 -11.92 8.82
N LEU A 11 12.22 -12.26 9.02
CA LEU A 11 11.11 -11.83 8.16
C LEU A 11 10.27 -10.74 8.84
N ARG A 12 10.62 -9.46 8.60
CA ARG A 12 9.92 -8.30 9.22
C ARG A 12 8.51 -7.94 8.73
N SER A 13 8.22 -8.07 7.43
CA SER A 13 6.91 -7.74 6.85
C SER A 13 5.90 -8.87 7.06
N THR A 14 4.74 -8.53 7.63
CA THR A 14 3.57 -9.42 7.74
C THR A 14 2.82 -9.60 6.41
N ARG A 15 3.16 -8.83 5.38
CA ARG A 15 2.53 -8.91 4.05
C ARG A 15 3.23 -9.92 3.16
N ARG A 16 3.48 -11.12 3.67
CA ARG A 16 4.15 -12.20 2.96
C ARG A 16 3.30 -13.45 3.00
N VAL A 17 3.36 -14.23 1.93
CA VAL A 17 2.84 -15.60 1.92
C VAL A 17 4.03 -16.51 2.11
N ILE A 18 4.11 -17.17 3.26
CA ILE A 18 5.16 -18.15 3.54
C ILE A 18 4.75 -19.45 2.86
N PRO A 19 5.50 -19.95 1.87
CA PRO A 19 5.16 -21.18 1.19
C PRO A 19 5.50 -22.38 2.10
N PHE A 20 4.71 -23.45 2.01
CA PHE A 20 4.78 -24.57 2.95
C PHE A 20 6.06 -25.41 2.80
N ASP A 21 6.60 -25.46 1.59
CA ASP A 21 7.85 -26.13 1.24
C ASP A 21 9.08 -25.55 1.96
N VAL A 22 8.99 -24.36 2.56
CA VAL A 22 10.05 -23.82 3.44
C VAL A 22 10.40 -24.75 4.59
N LEU A 23 9.45 -25.59 5.04
CA LEU A 23 9.65 -26.55 6.12
C LEU A 23 10.51 -27.75 5.67
N VAL A 24 10.48 -28.08 4.38
CA VAL A 24 11.21 -29.21 3.80
C VAL A 24 12.55 -28.74 3.23
N CYS A 25 12.59 -27.54 2.65
CA CYS A 25 13.76 -26.98 1.98
C CYS A 25 14.19 -25.61 2.57
N PRO A 26 14.46 -25.49 3.89
CA PRO A 26 14.72 -24.19 4.53
C PRO A 26 16.01 -23.52 4.01
N GLY A 27 17.01 -24.30 3.59
CA GLY A 27 18.28 -23.78 3.10
C GLY A 27 18.14 -22.91 1.84
N MET A 28 17.26 -23.29 0.91
CA MET A 28 17.00 -22.53 -0.32
C MET A 28 16.40 -21.15 -0.03
N TYR A 29 15.49 -21.09 0.95
CA TYR A 29 14.87 -19.85 1.39
C TYR A 29 15.84 -18.97 2.17
N LEU A 30 16.62 -19.55 3.09
CA LEU A 30 17.63 -18.82 3.86
C LEU A 30 18.73 -18.24 2.95
N ALA A 31 19.21 -19.00 1.96
CA ALA A 31 20.15 -18.54 0.95
C ALA A 31 19.60 -17.37 0.12
N GLY A 32 18.28 -17.35 -0.14
CA GLY A 32 17.61 -16.27 -0.86
C GLY A 32 17.35 -14.99 -0.03
N MET A 33 17.49 -15.02 1.30
CA MET A 33 17.24 -13.88 2.18
C MET A 33 18.34 -12.83 2.14
N TYR A 34 19.61 -13.25 2.09
CA TYR A 34 20.77 -12.36 2.09
C TYR A 34 21.81 -12.82 1.06
N PRO A 35 22.39 -11.93 0.24
CA PRO A 35 23.35 -12.33 -0.79
C PRO A 35 24.57 -13.09 -0.26
N CYS A 36 25.03 -12.79 0.96
CA CYS A 36 26.16 -13.46 1.60
C CYS A 36 25.88 -14.92 1.98
N LEU A 37 24.61 -15.37 1.95
CA LEU A 37 24.20 -16.73 2.26
C LEU A 37 24.03 -17.60 1.01
N GLY A 38 24.37 -17.09 -0.17
CA GLY A 38 24.19 -17.81 -1.43
C GLY A 38 24.97 -19.12 -1.54
N TRP A 39 25.97 -19.34 -0.68
CA TRP A 39 26.72 -20.60 -0.59
C TRP A 39 25.95 -21.73 0.12
N ILE A 40 24.87 -21.42 0.85
CA ILE A 40 24.08 -22.41 1.61
C ILE A 40 23.31 -23.36 0.67
N ALA A 41 22.89 -22.88 -0.49
CA ALA A 41 22.15 -23.66 -1.47
C ALA A 41 22.41 -23.15 -2.89
N GLU A 42 22.57 -24.08 -3.84
CA GLU A 42 22.75 -23.76 -5.26
C GLU A 42 21.52 -23.04 -5.85
N THR A 43 20.32 -23.44 -5.44
CA THR A 43 19.07 -22.77 -5.80
C THR A 43 18.59 -21.90 -4.65
N GLN A 44 18.25 -20.64 -4.96
CA GLN A 44 17.79 -19.64 -4.00
C GLN A 44 16.33 -19.29 -4.26
N GLU A 45 15.50 -19.33 -3.21
CA GLU A 45 14.09 -18.96 -3.29
C GLU A 45 13.79 -17.76 -2.39
N ARG A 46 12.87 -16.89 -2.84
CA ARG A 46 12.49 -15.67 -2.09
C ARG A 46 11.03 -15.70 -1.71
N VAL A 47 10.77 -15.48 -0.41
CA VAL A 47 9.40 -15.30 0.10
C VAL A 47 8.79 -14.05 -0.52
N ARG A 48 7.72 -14.24 -1.31
CA ARG A 48 7.06 -13.16 -2.03
C ARG A 48 6.35 -12.20 -1.07
N VAL A 49 6.61 -10.91 -1.24
CA VAL A 49 5.88 -9.84 -0.55
C VAL A 49 4.64 -9.50 -1.37
N VAL A 50 3.47 -9.63 -0.78
CA VAL A 50 2.22 -9.22 -1.41
C VAL A 50 2.10 -7.70 -1.29
N GLN A 51 2.43 -6.99 -2.37
CA GLN A 51 2.11 -5.58 -2.48
C GLN A 51 0.63 -5.44 -2.86
N LYS A 52 -0.27 -5.52 -1.87
CA LYS A 52 -1.67 -5.14 -2.10
C LYS A 52 -1.76 -3.61 -2.16
N THR A 53 -1.95 -3.06 -3.35
CA THR A 53 -2.52 -1.72 -3.52
C THR A 53 -3.98 -1.80 -3.08
N ALA A 54 -4.24 -1.58 -1.80
CA ALA A 54 -5.60 -1.66 -1.28
C ALA A 54 -6.43 -0.55 -1.94
N THR A 55 -7.48 -0.89 -2.66
CA THR A 55 -8.46 0.09 -3.11
C THR A 55 -9.16 0.67 -1.87
N ILE A 56 -9.45 1.97 -1.89
CA ILE A 56 -10.04 2.73 -0.78
C ILE A 56 -11.51 2.99 -1.12
N SER A 57 -12.40 2.71 -0.17
CA SER A 57 -13.81 3.05 -0.31
C SER A 57 -14.02 4.56 -0.19
N TYR A 58 -15.10 5.07 -0.78
CA TYR A 58 -15.49 6.47 -0.66
C TYR A 58 -15.57 6.94 0.81
N ALA A 59 -16.23 6.15 1.67
CA ALA A 59 -16.35 6.45 3.10
C ALA A 59 -14.98 6.57 3.80
N LYS A 60 -14.04 5.66 3.50
CA LYS A 60 -12.71 5.71 4.10
C LYS A 60 -11.93 6.95 3.64
N LEU A 61 -12.07 7.33 2.37
CA LEU A 61 -11.43 8.53 1.84
C LEU A 61 -12.02 9.81 2.45
N GLN A 62 -13.34 9.86 2.63
CA GLN A 62 -14.03 10.97 3.30
C GLN A 62 -13.53 11.13 4.75
N ASP A 63 -13.40 10.03 5.51
CA ASP A 63 -12.84 10.07 6.86
C ASP A 63 -11.40 10.58 6.89
N SER A 64 -10.57 10.11 5.96
CA SER A 64 -9.19 10.59 5.84
C SER A 64 -9.15 12.08 5.51
N ALA A 65 -10.01 12.57 4.61
CA ALA A 65 -10.11 14.00 4.28
C ALA A 65 -10.55 14.83 5.49
N ARG A 66 -11.55 14.36 6.24
CA ARG A 66 -12.03 15.00 7.48
C ARG A 66 -10.92 15.13 8.51
N ILE A 67 -10.12 14.09 8.71
CA ILE A 67 -9.01 14.10 9.68
C ILE A 67 -7.89 15.03 9.21
N ALA A 68 -7.50 14.96 7.93
CA ALA A 68 -6.37 15.71 7.41
C ALA A 68 -6.63 17.22 7.28
N TYR A 69 -7.82 17.61 6.79
CA TYR A 69 -8.11 18.99 6.42
C TYR A 69 -9.29 19.61 7.16
N GLY A 70 -10.05 18.84 7.97
CA GLY A 70 -11.26 19.34 8.63
C GLY A 70 -11.01 20.54 9.54
N ARG A 71 -9.88 20.58 10.26
CA ARG A 71 -9.50 21.73 11.10
C ARG A 71 -9.17 22.96 10.27
N PHE A 72 -8.55 22.78 9.11
CA PHE A 72 -8.23 23.88 8.21
C PHE A 72 -9.49 24.47 7.59
N ILE A 73 -10.39 23.61 7.09
CA ILE A 73 -11.71 24.03 6.59
C ILE A 73 -12.49 24.80 7.66
N TYR A 74 -12.49 24.30 8.91
CA TYR A 74 -13.13 24.99 10.05
C TYR A 74 -12.52 26.37 10.30
N ALA A 75 -11.20 26.52 10.20
CA ALA A 75 -10.53 27.81 10.33
C ALA A 75 -10.91 28.78 9.21
N MET A 76 -11.00 28.31 7.96
CA MET A 76 -11.44 29.13 6.82
C MET A 76 -12.87 29.66 7.01
N GLN A 77 -13.76 28.83 7.57
CA GLN A 77 -15.11 29.27 7.92
C GLN A 77 -15.11 30.38 8.98
N HIS A 78 -14.22 30.30 9.98
CA HIS A 78 -14.11 31.33 11.03
C HIS A 78 -13.52 32.65 10.52
N ILE A 79 -12.73 32.60 9.45
CA ILE A 79 -12.19 33.77 8.77
C ILE A 79 -13.24 34.42 7.85
N GLY A 80 -14.40 33.78 7.67
CA GLY A 80 -15.54 34.31 6.91
C GLY A 80 -15.62 33.83 5.46
N HIS A 81 -14.83 32.83 5.06
CA HIS A 81 -14.99 32.23 3.74
C HIS A 81 -16.32 31.47 3.63
N SER A 82 -17.03 31.66 2.52
CA SER A 82 -18.21 30.87 2.21
C SER A 82 -17.83 29.42 1.90
N ALA A 83 -18.80 28.50 2.02
CA ALA A 83 -18.56 27.10 1.66
C ALA A 83 -18.12 26.94 0.20
N GLU A 84 -18.64 27.76 -0.71
CA GLU A 84 -18.30 27.74 -2.12
C GLU A 84 -16.87 28.24 -2.37
N ASP A 85 -16.45 29.31 -1.69
CA ASP A 85 -15.06 29.81 -1.78
C ASP A 85 -14.05 28.76 -1.32
N ILE A 86 -14.35 28.07 -0.22
CA ILE A 86 -13.49 27.00 0.33
C ILE A 86 -13.36 25.87 -0.69
N VAL A 87 -14.46 25.45 -1.32
CA VAL A 87 -14.42 24.39 -2.34
C VAL A 87 -13.61 24.84 -3.55
N ASN A 88 -13.86 26.05 -4.07
CA ASN A 88 -13.16 26.58 -5.24
C ASN A 88 -11.65 26.74 -5.01
N GLN A 89 -11.23 27.06 -3.79
CA GLN A 89 -9.81 27.17 -3.43
C GLN A 89 -9.12 25.81 -3.22
N LEU A 90 -9.84 24.80 -2.74
CA LEU A 90 -9.26 23.50 -2.39
C LEU A 90 -9.41 22.43 -3.48
N ILE A 91 -10.37 22.60 -4.38
CA ILE A 91 -10.63 21.61 -5.42
C ILE A 91 -9.46 21.53 -6.39
N ARG A 92 -9.04 20.30 -6.66
CA ARG A 92 -8.08 19.99 -7.71
C ARG A 92 -8.80 19.18 -8.77
N THR A 93 -8.94 19.77 -9.96
CA THR A 93 -9.67 19.17 -11.09
C THR A 93 -8.76 18.37 -12.02
N ASP A 94 -7.50 18.18 -11.66
CA ASP A 94 -6.51 17.49 -12.49
C ASP A 94 -6.78 15.98 -12.58
N LYS A 95 -6.93 15.30 -11.43
CA LYS A 95 -7.08 13.83 -11.40
C LYS A 95 -7.94 13.36 -10.23
N LEU A 96 -8.75 12.33 -10.48
CA LEU A 96 -9.43 11.60 -9.42
C LEU A 96 -8.43 10.82 -8.55
N PRO A 97 -8.76 10.56 -7.27
CA PRO A 97 -7.90 9.76 -6.42
C PRO A 97 -7.70 8.35 -7.00
N LYS A 98 -6.45 8.01 -7.35
CA LYS A 98 -6.07 6.78 -8.07
C LYS A 98 -6.59 5.47 -7.46
N ARG A 99 -6.86 5.46 -6.15
CA ARG A 99 -7.27 4.27 -5.38
C ARG A 99 -8.74 4.30 -4.98
N LEU A 100 -9.52 5.31 -5.39
CA LEU A 100 -10.93 5.39 -5.04
C LEU A 100 -11.74 4.39 -5.86
N ILE A 101 -12.46 3.49 -5.19
CA ILE A 101 -13.56 2.76 -5.84
C ILE A 101 -14.74 3.71 -5.90
N LEU A 102 -15.10 4.14 -7.10
CA LEU A 102 -16.40 4.73 -7.35
C LEU A 102 -17.39 3.56 -7.53
N PRO A 103 -18.39 3.37 -6.64
CA PRO A 103 -19.51 2.49 -6.95
C PRO A 103 -20.34 3.20 -8.03
N LEU A 104 -19.95 3.03 -9.29
CA LEU A 104 -20.61 3.71 -10.39
C LEU A 104 -22.05 3.20 -10.53
N LEU A 105 -23.01 4.13 -10.52
CA LEU A 105 -24.24 3.92 -11.28
C LEU A 105 -23.84 3.68 -12.76
N PRO A 106 -24.54 2.78 -13.48
CA PRO A 106 -24.06 2.15 -14.72
C PRO A 106 -23.83 3.06 -15.95
N SER A 107 -23.87 4.39 -15.82
CA SER A 107 -23.82 5.33 -16.95
C SER A 107 -22.53 6.13 -17.12
N TYR A 108 -21.52 5.99 -16.26
CA TYR A 108 -20.33 6.87 -16.26
C TYR A 108 -18.99 6.19 -16.55
N THR A 109 -18.98 4.98 -17.11
CA THR A 109 -17.74 4.20 -17.23
C THR A 109 -16.84 4.55 -18.42
N ASN A 110 -17.31 5.25 -19.47
CA ASN A 110 -16.55 5.29 -20.72
C ASN A 110 -15.97 6.64 -21.16
N GLU A 111 -16.32 7.77 -20.56
CA GLU A 111 -15.86 9.08 -21.08
C GLU A 111 -14.66 9.68 -20.32
N VAL A 112 -14.48 9.36 -19.04
CA VAL A 112 -13.45 10.02 -18.20
C VAL A 112 -12.10 9.27 -18.18
N LEU A 113 -12.06 8.01 -18.60
CA LEU A 113 -10.82 7.20 -18.57
C LEU A 113 -10.04 7.18 -19.90
N ALA A 114 -10.53 7.82 -20.96
CA ALA A 114 -9.92 7.77 -22.29
C ALA A 114 -8.89 8.91 -22.58
N HIS A 115 -8.69 9.86 -21.67
CA HIS A 115 -7.82 11.03 -21.89
C HIS A 115 -6.76 11.25 -20.80
N GLY A 116 -6.29 10.19 -20.12
CA GLY A 116 -5.31 10.29 -19.03
C GLY A 116 -4.04 9.46 -19.24
#